data_AF-A0A7V9W0V5-F1
#
_entry.id   AF-A0A7V9W0V5-F1
#
_cell.length_a   1.000
_cell.length_b   1.000
_cell.length_c   1.000
_cell.angle_alpha   90.00
_cell.angle_beta   90.00
_cell.angle_gamma   90.00
#
_symmetry.space_group_name_H-M   'P 1'
#
loop_
_entity.id
_entity.type
_entity.pdbx_description
1 polymer ?
#
loop_
_entity_poly.entity_id
_entity_poly.type
_entity_poly.pdbx_seq_one_letter_code
_entity_poly.pdbx_strand_id
1 'polypeptide(L)'
;MYIKEEQLRKWVKGNASAVDFLLMVMKISHVWDDLIDKDKSLEDDVINHCFFDALVRLPRNEFYRKNFDHLNSIMMNSMSNWLISNDLEREGGDLQLNIAFILRSSYVDLITQSALLVGGQAWASQVGKEVRKLTHHEKFDGYLRALNEEKKARQAAER
;
A
#
# COMPACT_ATOMS: atom_id res chain seq x y z
N MET A 1 -9.42 1.05 -2.98
CA MET A 1 -9.25 1.63 -4.34
C MET A 1 -8.27 0.75 -5.13
N TYR A 2 -8.59 0.29 -6.34
CA TYR A 2 -7.70 -0.61 -7.09
C TYR A 2 -6.98 0.10 -8.22
N ILE A 3 -5.65 0.19 -8.12
CA ILE A 3 -4.79 0.59 -9.24
C ILE A 3 -4.87 -0.52 -10.30
N LYS A 4 -5.23 -0.16 -11.53
CA LYS A 4 -5.37 -1.13 -12.63
C LYS A 4 -4.01 -1.65 -13.08
N GLU A 5 -3.92 -2.93 -13.40
CA GLU A 5 -2.68 -3.56 -13.90
C GLU A 5 -2.12 -2.84 -15.13
N GLU A 6 -2.97 -2.45 -16.07
CA GLU A 6 -2.56 -1.72 -17.28
C GLU A 6 -1.81 -0.41 -16.93
N GLN A 7 -2.28 0.29 -15.90
CA GLN A 7 -1.65 1.52 -15.43
C GLN A 7 -0.29 1.22 -14.78
N LEU A 8 -0.19 0.17 -13.97
CA LEU A 8 1.09 -0.29 -13.42
C LEU A 8 2.06 -0.62 -14.54
N ARG A 9 1.61 -1.41 -15.53
CA ARG A 9 2.40 -1.81 -16.70
C ARG A 9 2.94 -0.60 -17.45
N LYS A 10 2.15 0.45 -17.65
CA LYS A 10 2.62 1.73 -18.21
C LYS A 10 3.70 2.34 -17.32
N TRP A 11 3.45 2.50 -16.03
CA TRP A 11 4.37 3.15 -15.10
C TRP A 11 5.70 2.42 -14.95
N VAL A 12 5.72 1.09 -15.06
CA VAL A 12 6.96 0.30 -15.02
C VAL A 12 7.50 -0.05 -16.42
N LYS A 13 7.10 0.70 -17.44
CA LYS A 13 7.59 0.58 -18.83
C LYS A 13 7.52 -0.85 -19.39
N GLY A 14 6.43 -1.56 -19.06
CA GLY A 14 6.19 -2.92 -19.55
C GLY A 14 6.94 -4.02 -18.79
N ASN A 15 7.71 -3.71 -17.74
CA ASN A 15 8.40 -4.71 -16.95
C ASN A 15 7.41 -5.60 -16.18
N ALA A 16 7.17 -6.82 -16.70
CA ALA A 16 6.19 -7.74 -16.14
C ALA A 16 6.53 -8.17 -14.70
N SER A 17 7.81 -8.42 -14.39
CA SER A 17 8.24 -8.78 -13.04
C SER A 17 8.02 -7.67 -12.02
N ALA A 18 8.14 -6.40 -12.42
CA ALA A 18 7.81 -5.25 -11.59
C ALA A 18 6.30 -5.10 -11.36
N VAL A 19 5.48 -5.37 -12.38
CA VAL A 19 4.01 -5.39 -12.23
C VAL A 19 3.59 -6.47 -11.23
N ASP A 20 4.10 -7.69 -11.38
CA ASP A 20 3.83 -8.81 -10.47
C ASP A 20 4.25 -8.46 -9.03
N PHE A 21 5.43 -7.88 -8.84
CA PHE A 21 5.90 -7.39 -7.54
C PHE A 21 4.92 -6.39 -6.92
N LEU A 22 4.54 -5.34 -7.66
CA LEU A 22 3.68 -4.27 -7.14
C LEU A 22 2.28 -4.78 -6.79
N LEU A 23 1.69 -5.62 -7.64
CA LEU A 23 0.39 -6.23 -7.37
C LEU A 23 0.44 -7.14 -6.13
N MET A 24 1.50 -7.94 -6.00
CA MET A 24 1.69 -8.84 -4.87
C MET A 24 1.82 -8.06 -3.56
N VAL A 25 2.64 -7.01 -3.52
CA VAL A 25 2.79 -6.19 -2.32
C VAL A 25 1.48 -5.48 -1.97
N MET A 26 0.78 -4.89 -2.93
CA MET A 26 -0.52 -4.24 -2.66
C MET A 26 -1.54 -5.22 -2.08
N LYS A 27 -1.60 -6.44 -2.61
CA LYS A 27 -2.48 -7.49 -2.09
C LYS A 27 -2.10 -7.87 -0.66
N ILE A 28 -0.82 -8.08 -0.39
CA ILE A 28 -0.32 -8.39 0.96
C ILE A 28 -0.66 -7.25 1.93
N SER A 29 -0.44 -5.99 1.53
CA SER A 29 -0.77 -4.83 2.35
C SER A 29 -2.25 -4.72 2.67
N HIS A 30 -3.15 -4.91 1.70
CA HIS A 30 -4.60 -4.88 1.96
C HIS A 30 -5.06 -6.00 2.88
N VAL A 31 -4.54 -7.23 2.70
CA VAL A 31 -4.89 -8.34 3.60
C VAL A 31 -4.37 -8.08 5.02
N TRP A 32 -3.17 -7.51 5.16
CA TRP A 32 -2.66 -7.13 6.48
C TRP A 32 -3.50 -6.04 7.14
N ASP A 33 -3.93 -5.03 6.38
CA ASP A 33 -4.82 -3.95 6.83
C ASP A 33 -6.15 -4.53 7.36
N ASP A 34 -6.85 -5.34 6.55
CA ASP A 34 -8.11 -5.99 6.91
C ASP A 34 -7.98 -6.86 8.18
N LEU A 35 -6.87 -7.59 8.34
CA LEU A 35 -6.60 -8.41 9.54
C LEU A 35 -6.43 -7.58 10.82
N ILE A 36 -6.00 -6.32 10.70
CA ILE A 36 -5.69 -5.45 11.84
C ILE A 36 -6.88 -4.54 12.18
N ASP A 37 -7.60 -4.06 11.16
CA ASP A 37 -8.78 -3.22 11.32
C ASP A 37 -9.98 -4.04 11.78
N LYS A 38 -10.05 -5.32 11.38
CA LYS A 38 -11.12 -6.26 11.73
C LYS A 38 -12.51 -5.74 11.33
N ASP A 39 -12.56 -4.92 10.28
CA ASP A 39 -13.79 -4.35 9.73
C ASP A 39 -14.44 -5.27 8.67
N LYS A 40 -13.72 -6.31 8.24
CA LYS A 40 -14.15 -7.31 7.26
C LYS A 40 -13.78 -8.73 7.71
N SER A 41 -14.58 -9.70 7.30
CA SER A 41 -14.23 -11.12 7.42
C SER A 41 -13.38 -11.54 6.23
N LEU A 42 -12.31 -12.29 6.49
CA LEU A 42 -11.44 -12.86 5.46
C LEU A 42 -11.55 -14.39 5.52
N GLU A 43 -11.69 -15.01 4.35
CA GLU A 43 -11.62 -16.46 4.22
C GLU A 43 -10.20 -16.98 4.53
N ASP A 44 -10.11 -18.14 5.18
CA ASP A 44 -8.83 -18.76 5.56
C ASP A 44 -7.88 -18.93 4.36
N ASP A 45 -8.41 -19.28 3.19
CA ASP A 45 -7.63 -19.44 1.97
C ASP A 45 -6.96 -18.13 1.52
N VAL A 46 -7.61 -16.97 1.72
CA VAL A 46 -7.03 -15.66 1.40
C VAL A 46 -5.83 -15.38 2.32
N ILE A 47 -5.98 -15.69 3.61
CA ILE A 47 -4.92 -15.54 4.61
C ILE A 47 -3.74 -16.46 4.26
N ASN A 48 -4.00 -17.75 4.04
CA ASN A 48 -3.00 -18.74 3.69
C ASN A 48 -2.23 -18.35 2.42
N HIS A 49 -2.93 -17.90 1.38
CA HIS A 49 -2.29 -17.42 0.15
C HIS A 49 -1.48 -16.15 0.36
N CYS A 50 -1.94 -15.22 1.19
CA CYS A 50 -1.20 -14.01 1.52
C CYS A 50 0.15 -14.33 2.19
N PHE A 51 0.15 -15.25 3.16
CA PHE A 51 1.38 -15.69 3.82
C PHE A 51 2.32 -16.42 2.86
N PHE A 52 1.80 -17.25 1.95
CA PHE A 52 2.62 -17.87 0.92
C PHE A 52 3.20 -16.84 -0.06
N ASP A 53 2.40 -15.86 -0.50
CA ASP A 53 2.84 -14.76 -1.35
C ASP A 53 3.97 -13.99 -0.64
N ALA A 54 3.81 -13.62 0.63
CA ALA A 54 4.79 -12.84 1.41
C ALA A 54 6.10 -13.60 1.71
N LEU A 55 6.00 -14.87 2.13
CA LEU A 55 7.16 -15.64 2.60
C LEU A 55 7.91 -16.36 1.47
N VAL A 56 7.23 -16.68 0.37
CA VAL A 56 7.79 -17.53 -0.70
C VAL A 56 7.86 -16.81 -2.03
N ARG A 57 6.76 -16.22 -2.52
CA ARG A 57 6.73 -15.67 -3.88
C ARG A 57 7.39 -14.30 -3.97
N LEU A 58 7.13 -13.41 -3.02
CA LEU A 58 7.72 -12.07 -2.95
C LEU A 58 9.26 -12.11 -2.95
N PRO A 59 9.95 -12.85 -2.05
CA PRO A 59 11.41 -12.94 -2.08
C PRO A 59 11.97 -13.68 -3.30
N ARG A 60 11.13 -14.34 -4.09
CA ARG A 60 11.50 -15.00 -5.35
C ARG A 60 11.21 -14.16 -6.60
N ASN A 61 10.47 -13.06 -6.49
CA ASN A 61 10.19 -12.18 -7.62
C ASN A 61 11.49 -11.60 -8.20
N GLU A 62 11.67 -11.70 -9.51
CA GLU A 62 12.92 -11.32 -10.20
C GLU A 62 13.25 -9.84 -10.02
N PHE A 63 12.26 -8.95 -10.21
CA PHE A 63 12.44 -7.51 -10.07
C PHE A 63 12.82 -7.13 -8.65
N TYR A 64 12.13 -7.72 -7.67
CA TYR A 64 12.40 -7.44 -6.27
C TYR A 64 13.78 -7.93 -5.85
N ARG A 65 14.16 -9.16 -6.20
CA ARG A 65 15.50 -9.71 -5.92
C ARG A 65 16.61 -8.86 -6.50
N LYS A 66 16.45 -8.42 -7.75
CA LYS A 66 17.47 -7.60 -8.44
C LYS A 66 17.66 -6.22 -7.79
N ASN A 67 16.62 -5.69 -7.16
CA ASN A 67 16.61 -4.35 -6.58
C ASN A 67 16.33 -4.38 -5.06
N PHE A 68 16.71 -5.48 -4.40
CA PHE A 68 16.27 -5.79 -3.04
C PHE A 68 16.66 -4.69 -2.06
N ASP A 69 17.93 -4.30 -2.01
CA ASP A 69 18.43 -3.30 -1.06
C ASP A 69 17.67 -1.97 -1.15
N HIS A 70 17.30 -1.56 -2.38
CA HIS A 70 16.52 -0.35 -2.63
C HIS A 70 15.06 -0.52 -2.22
N LEU A 71 14.37 -1.52 -2.79
CA LEU A 71 12.92 -1.69 -2.62
C LEU A 71 12.55 -2.19 -1.23
N ASN A 72 13.39 -3.01 -0.60
CA ASN A 72 13.18 -3.47 0.78
C ASN A 72 13.25 -2.31 1.77
N SER A 73 14.17 -1.36 1.57
CA SER A 73 14.24 -0.14 2.39
C SER A 73 12.97 0.71 2.30
N ILE A 74 12.43 0.86 1.08
CA ILE A 74 11.17 1.59 0.86
C ILE A 74 10.02 0.85 1.53
N MET A 75 9.94 -0.47 1.36
CA MET A 75 8.93 -1.32 1.99
C MET A 75 8.96 -1.22 3.51
N MET A 76 10.14 -1.30 4.12
CA MET A 76 10.34 -1.14 5.56
C MET A 76 9.81 0.21 6.05
N ASN A 77 10.17 1.30 5.36
CA ASN A 77 9.69 2.64 5.71
C ASN A 77 8.17 2.77 5.57
N SER A 78 7.58 2.19 4.51
CA SER A 78 6.13 2.19 4.32
C SER A 78 5.39 1.45 5.44
N MET A 79 5.93 0.31 5.90
CA MET A 79 5.38 -0.44 7.02
C MET A 79 5.44 0.36 8.32
N SER A 80 6.59 0.98 8.63
CA SER A 80 6.72 1.85 9.80
C SER A 80 5.73 3.02 9.76
N ASN A 81 5.58 3.67 8.61
CA ASN A 81 4.63 4.77 8.46
C ASN A 81 3.18 4.34 8.63
N TRP A 82 2.81 3.15 8.17
CA TRP A 82 1.46 2.61 8.36
C TRP A 82 1.18 2.28 9.84
N LEU A 83 2.16 1.70 10.56
CA LEU A 83 2.03 1.49 12.00
C LEU A 83 1.85 2.82 12.76
N ILE A 84 2.66 3.83 12.43
CA ILE A 84 2.57 5.18 13.00
C ILE A 84 1.21 5.80 12.67
N SER A 85 0.71 5.68 11.43
CA SER A 85 -0.59 6.25 11.06
C SER A 85 -1.72 5.63 11.87
N ASN A 86 -1.67 4.32 12.09
CA ASN A 86 -2.70 3.61 12.86
C ASN A 86 -2.72 4.05 14.32
N ASP A 87 -1.56 4.32 14.91
CA ASP A 87 -1.48 4.84 16.28
C ASP A 87 -2.01 6.28 16.36
N LEU A 88 -1.66 7.14 15.41
CA LEU A 88 -2.18 8.51 15.32
C LEU A 88 -3.70 8.55 15.10
N GLU A 89 -4.29 7.62 14.35
CA GLU A 89 -5.74 7.52 14.18
C GLU A 89 -6.49 7.13 15.46
N ARG A 90 -5.84 6.35 16.32
CA ARG A 90 -6.35 5.94 17.63
C ARG A 90 -6.23 7.08 18.63
N GLU A 91 -5.12 7.81 18.61
CA GLU A 91 -4.96 9.04 19.40
C GLU A 91 -6.03 10.07 19.03
N GLY A 92 -6.29 10.24 17.74
CA GLY A 92 -7.26 11.20 17.23
C GLY A 92 -6.81 12.66 17.37
N GLY A 93 -7.63 13.58 16.88
CA GLY A 93 -7.32 15.01 16.81
C GLY A 93 -6.93 15.46 15.41
N ASP A 94 -7.11 16.76 15.14
CA ASP A 94 -6.98 17.30 13.78
C ASP A 94 -5.56 17.10 13.22
N LEU A 95 -4.53 17.39 14.02
CA LEU A 95 -3.14 17.24 13.59
C LEU A 95 -2.79 15.77 13.30
N GLN A 96 -3.12 14.88 14.23
CA GLN A 96 -2.87 13.44 14.15
C GLN A 96 -3.51 12.84 12.90
N LEU A 97 -4.79 13.17 12.65
CA LEU A 97 -5.53 12.65 11.50
C LEU A 97 -4.95 13.17 10.18
N ASN A 98 -4.52 14.43 10.12
CA ASN A 98 -3.84 14.98 8.94
C ASN A 98 -2.51 14.27 8.66
N ILE A 99 -1.72 13.97 9.70
CA ILE A 99 -0.46 13.24 9.55
C ILE A 99 -0.74 11.80 9.09
N ALA A 100 -1.68 11.11 9.74
CA ALA A 100 -2.04 9.73 9.41
C ALA A 100 -2.50 9.59 7.95
N PHE A 101 -3.31 10.54 7.45
CA PHE A 101 -3.75 10.59 6.05
C PHE A 101 -2.58 10.59 5.06
N ILE A 102 -1.50 11.30 5.38
CA ILE A 102 -0.31 11.36 4.54
C ILE A 102 0.50 10.06 4.64
N LEU A 103 0.78 9.59 5.87
CA LEU A 103 1.68 8.47 6.13
C LEU A 103 1.15 7.13 5.63
N ARG A 104 -0.16 6.88 5.79
CA ARG A 104 -0.77 5.58 5.47
C ARG A 104 -0.65 5.20 4.00
N SER A 105 -0.57 6.20 3.13
CA SER A 105 -0.44 6.00 1.68
C SER A 105 1.01 5.80 1.23
N SER A 106 1.99 5.76 2.14
CA SER A 106 3.41 5.68 1.79
C SER A 106 3.81 4.39 1.04
N TYR A 107 3.02 3.31 1.08
CA TYR A 107 3.29 2.11 0.28
C TYR A 107 3.27 2.40 -1.24
N VAL A 108 2.57 3.45 -1.68
CA VAL A 108 2.48 3.84 -3.10
C VAL A 108 3.83 4.34 -3.64
N ASP A 109 4.78 4.68 -2.76
CA ASP A 109 6.14 5.05 -3.15
C ASP A 109 6.89 3.86 -3.77
N LEU A 110 6.51 2.62 -3.48
CA LEU A 110 7.05 1.45 -4.18
C LEU A 110 6.81 1.53 -5.70
N ILE A 111 5.69 2.11 -6.14
CA ILE A 111 5.40 2.32 -7.57
C ILE A 111 6.35 3.37 -8.14
N THR A 112 6.49 4.51 -7.46
CA THR A 112 7.39 5.61 -7.86
C THR A 112 8.83 5.13 -7.95
N GLN A 113 9.27 4.34 -6.96
CA GLN A 113 10.63 3.80 -6.90
C GLN A 113 10.85 2.68 -7.92
N SER A 114 9.83 1.88 -8.22
CA SER A 114 9.89 0.93 -9.35
C SER A 114 10.01 1.66 -10.69
N ALA A 115 9.29 2.77 -10.88
CA ALA A 115 9.40 3.63 -12.05
C ALA A 115 10.80 4.28 -12.16
N LEU A 116 11.43 4.64 -11.04
CA LEU A 116 12.82 5.12 -11.00
C LEU A 116 13.78 4.07 -11.56
N LEU A 117 13.67 2.83 -11.08
CA LEU A 117 14.58 1.74 -11.46
C LEU A 117 14.49 1.36 -12.94
N VAL A 118 13.33 1.52 -13.59
CA VAL A 118 13.13 1.18 -15.01
C VAL A 118 13.21 2.39 -15.96
N GLY A 119 13.01 3.60 -15.44
CA GLY A 119 12.79 4.78 -16.27
C GLY A 119 13.58 6.03 -15.90
N GLY A 120 14.33 6.00 -14.79
CA GLY A 120 15.11 7.13 -14.29
C GLY A 120 14.27 8.21 -13.60
N GLN A 121 14.97 9.23 -13.06
CA GLN A 121 14.41 10.23 -12.15
C GLN A 121 13.24 11.03 -12.74
N ALA A 122 13.36 11.46 -14.01
CA ALA A 122 12.32 12.23 -14.68
C ALA A 122 11.02 11.44 -14.82
N TRP A 123 11.14 10.16 -15.17
CA TRP A 123 9.99 9.27 -15.29
C TRP A 123 9.36 8.99 -13.92
N ALA A 124 10.18 8.69 -12.91
CA ALA A 124 9.71 8.49 -11.54
C ALA A 124 8.92 9.70 -11.03
N SER A 125 9.40 10.92 -11.29
CA SER A 125 8.73 12.15 -10.87
C SER A 125 7.36 12.32 -11.53
N GLN A 126 7.24 12.00 -12.82
CA GLN A 126 5.95 11.99 -13.51
C GLN A 126 5.02 10.94 -12.91
N VAL A 127 5.49 9.70 -12.77
CA VAL A 127 4.70 8.59 -12.21
C VAL A 127 4.23 8.91 -10.79
N GLY A 128 5.11 9.40 -9.92
CA GLY A 128 4.78 9.73 -8.54
C GLY A 128 3.66 10.77 -8.44
N LYS A 129 3.67 11.79 -9.32
CA LYS A 129 2.56 12.76 -9.42
C LYS A 129 1.24 12.09 -9.81
N GLU A 130 1.25 11.19 -10.80
CA GLU A 130 0.06 10.47 -11.24
C GLU A 130 -0.48 9.53 -10.12
N VAL A 131 0.41 8.77 -9.49
CA VAL A 131 0.10 7.84 -8.38
C VAL A 131 -0.52 8.58 -7.20
N ARG A 132 0.06 9.71 -6.78
CA ARG A 132 -0.45 10.48 -5.63
C ARG A 132 -1.82 11.07 -5.92
N LYS A 133 -2.04 11.62 -7.12
CA LYS A 133 -3.37 12.12 -7.53
C LYS A 133 -4.42 11.02 -7.55
N LEU A 134 -4.05 9.84 -8.01
CA LEU A 134 -4.94 8.68 -8.03
C LEU A 134 -5.28 8.26 -6.60
N THR A 135 -4.27 8.00 -5.77
CA THR A 135 -4.45 7.44 -4.42
C THR A 135 -5.09 8.40 -3.43
N HIS A 136 -5.02 9.71 -3.64
CA HIS A 136 -5.62 10.72 -2.75
C HIS A 136 -6.87 11.40 -3.36
N HIS A 137 -7.48 10.79 -4.38
CA HIS A 137 -8.65 11.36 -5.07
C HIS A 137 -9.85 11.60 -4.15
N GLU A 138 -10.01 10.79 -3.10
CA GLU A 138 -11.08 10.92 -2.10
C GLU A 138 -10.93 12.13 -1.16
N LYS A 139 -9.72 12.73 -1.14
CA LYS A 139 -9.32 13.84 -0.27
C LYS A 139 -9.45 13.50 1.23
N PHE A 140 -9.06 14.45 2.06
CA PHE A 140 -9.06 14.29 3.50
C PHE A 140 -10.47 14.01 4.06
N ASP A 141 -11.50 14.70 3.59
CA ASP A 141 -12.88 14.46 4.05
C ASP A 141 -13.41 13.08 3.67
N GLY A 142 -12.99 12.53 2.52
CA GLY A 142 -13.30 11.16 2.14
C GLY A 142 -12.68 10.16 3.10
N TYR A 143 -11.40 10.33 3.38
CA TYR A 143 -10.65 9.54 4.35
C TYR A 143 -11.30 9.57 5.75
N LEU A 144 -11.67 10.75 6.27
CA LEU A 144 -12.31 10.84 7.59
C LEU A 144 -13.64 10.09 7.67
N ARG A 145 -14.42 10.09 6.58
CA ARG A 145 -15.67 9.32 6.49
C ARG A 145 -15.39 7.82 6.53
N ALA A 146 -14.46 7.34 5.71
CA ALA A 146 -14.06 5.93 5.66
C ALA A 146 -13.56 5.44 7.03
N LEU A 147 -12.68 6.19 7.68
CA LEU A 147 -12.16 5.87 9.01
C LEU A 147 -13.27 5.77 10.07
N ASN A 148 -14.29 6.64 9.98
CA ASN A 148 -15.41 6.59 10.91
C ASN A 148 -16.34 5.38 10.66
N GLU A 149 -16.48 4.95 9.41
CA GLU A 149 -17.22 3.74 9.04
C GLU A 149 -16.50 2.47 9.54
N GLU A 150 -15.19 2.39 9.31
CA GLU A 150 -14.31 1.33 9.82
C GLU A 150 -14.39 1.23 11.35
N LYS A 151 -14.25 2.34 12.07
CA LYS A 151 -14.38 2.38 13.55
C LYS A 151 -15.72 1.82 14.04
N LYS A 152 -16.83 2.10 13.34
CA LYS A 152 -18.15 1.55 13.67
C LYS A 152 -18.24 0.06 13.40
N ALA A 153 -17.70 -0.40 12.26
CA ALA A 153 -17.71 -1.81 11.89
C ALA A 153 -16.90 -2.65 12.90
N ARG A 154 -15.70 -2.18 13.27
CA ARG A 154 -14.86 -2.81 14.29
C ARG A 154 -15.55 -2.93 15.65
N GLN A 155 -16.19 -1.86 16.12
CA GLN A 155 -16.94 -1.88 17.38
C GLN A 155 -18.15 -2.84 17.34
N ALA A 156 -18.76 -3.03 16.17
CA ALA A 156 -19.85 -3.98 15.99
C ALA A 156 -19.36 -5.43 16.01
N ALA A 157 -18.16 -5.71 15.50
CA ALA A 157 -17.54 -7.04 15.52
C ALA A 157 -17.01 -7.46 16.91
N GLU A 158 -16.74 -6.50 17.80
CA GLU A 158 -16.30 -6.75 19.18
C GLU A 158 -17.46 -7.02 20.18
N ARG A 159 -18.72 -6.88 19.75
CA ARG A 159 -19.94 -7.12 20.56
C ARG A 159 -20.53 -8.50 20.31
#